data_AF-A0A7K3RNW4-F1
#
_entry.id   AF-A0A7K3RNW4-F1
#
_cell.length_a   1.000
_cell.length_b   1.000
_cell.length_c   1.000
_cell.angle_alpha   90.00
_cell.angle_beta   90.00
_cell.angle_gamma   90.00
#
_symmetry.space_group_name_H-M   'P 1'
#
loop_
_entity.id
_entity.type
_entity.pdbx_description
1 polymer ?
#
loop_
_entity_poly.entity_id
_entity_poly.type
_entity_poly.pdbx_seq_one_letter_code
_entity_poly.pdbx_strand_id
1 'polypeptide(L)'
;LSVANWRFVSQRTDYLAAGHDQSPLLHFWSLAVEEQFYLVWAPLLAVIVLTAARAVRRGRAVRAVVALVTAGAAVASFALSLHWTRDSVSLAYLGTPSRVWQFAVGALLALLPWHLLRGPRPLRLVCGWAGAAAILWCVVAYDASTPYPGHA
;
A
#
# COMPACT_ATOMS: atom_id res chain seq x y z
N LEU A 1 -12.03 4.71 14.06
CA LEU A 1 -11.86 3.35 13.49
C LEU A 1 -10.39 2.93 13.51
N SER A 2 -9.47 3.88 13.30
CA SER A 2 -8.01 3.76 13.39
C SER A 2 -7.35 2.87 14.47
N VAL A 3 -7.98 2.51 15.59
CA VAL A 3 -7.37 1.60 16.60
C VAL A 3 -7.94 0.17 16.53
N ALA A 4 -9.07 -0.02 15.84
CA ALA A 4 -9.78 -1.30 15.79
C ALA A 4 -8.92 -2.42 15.20
N ASN A 5 -8.18 -2.14 14.13
CA ASN A 5 -7.28 -3.14 13.52
C ASN A 5 -6.24 -3.66 14.50
N TRP A 6 -5.64 -2.78 15.32
CA TRP A 6 -4.66 -3.20 16.33
C TRP A 6 -5.27 -4.06 17.43
N ARG A 7 -6.53 -3.81 17.79
CA ARG A 7 -7.29 -4.69 18.69
C ARG A 7 -7.54 -6.06 18.06
N PHE A 8 -7.96 -6.12 16.79
CA PHE A 8 -8.15 -7.38 16.08
C PHE A 8 -6.84 -8.18 15.93
N VAL A 9 -5.72 -7.49 15.69
CA VAL A 9 -4.37 -8.08 15.70
C VAL A 9 -4.04 -8.68 17.08
N SER A 10 -4.30 -7.95 18.18
CA SER A 10 -4.06 -8.47 19.54
C SER A 10 -4.93 -9.68 19.89
N GLN A 11 -6.14 -9.75 19.32
CA GLN A 11 -7.06 -10.87 19.46
C GLN A 11 -6.72 -12.03 18.51
N ARG A 12 -5.68 -11.89 17.68
CA ARG A 12 -5.30 -12.84 16.62
C ARG A 12 -6.48 -13.21 15.71
N THR A 13 -7.31 -12.20 15.41
CA THR A 13 -8.49 -12.39 14.56
C THR A 13 -8.04 -12.76 13.16
N ASP A 14 -8.45 -13.94 12.69
CA ASP A 14 -8.21 -14.34 11.31
C ASP A 14 -9.33 -13.80 10.42
N TYR A 15 -8.99 -12.80 9.60
CA TYR A 15 -9.92 -12.19 8.64
C TYR A 15 -10.36 -13.18 7.56
N LEU A 16 -9.45 -14.08 7.16
CA LEU A 16 -9.65 -15.01 6.04
C LEU A 16 -10.37 -16.30 6.49
N ALA A 17 -10.41 -16.59 7.79
CA ALA A 17 -11.17 -17.70 8.32
C ALA A 17 -12.67 -17.44 8.19
N ALA A 18 -13.36 -18.33 7.46
CA ALA A 18 -14.81 -18.35 7.38
C ALA A 18 -15.41 -18.68 8.76
N GLY A 19 -16.00 -17.70 9.43
CA GLY A 19 -16.61 -17.87 10.75
C GLY A 19 -17.73 -16.86 10.99
N HIS A 20 -18.86 -17.34 11.50
CA HIS A 20 -20.11 -16.58 11.64
C HIS A 20 -20.09 -15.54 12.80
N ASP A 21 -18.97 -15.40 13.51
CA ASP A 21 -18.80 -14.47 14.65
C ASP A 21 -17.80 -13.33 14.37
N GLN A 22 -17.59 -12.97 13.09
CA GLN A 22 -16.77 -11.79 12.79
C GLN A 22 -17.50 -10.49 13.16
N SER A 23 -16.82 -9.63 13.91
CA SER A 23 -17.36 -8.31 14.29
C SER A 23 -17.77 -7.52 13.03
N PRO A 24 -18.95 -6.88 12.98
CA PRO A 24 -19.33 -6.02 11.85
C PRO A 24 -18.32 -4.90 11.56
N LEU A 25 -17.56 -4.49 12.59
CA LEU A 25 -16.51 -3.47 12.46
C LEU A 25 -15.29 -3.98 11.69
N LEU A 26 -15.13 -5.29 11.54
CA LEU A 26 -14.02 -5.89 10.81
C LEU A 26 -14.08 -5.53 9.32
N HIS A 27 -15.25 -5.30 8.73
CA HIS A 27 -15.38 -4.81 7.35
C HIS A 27 -14.77 -3.41 7.14
N PHE A 28 -14.57 -2.63 8.20
CA PHE A 28 -13.93 -1.30 8.14
C PHE A 28 -12.41 -1.38 8.28
N TRP A 29 -11.81 -2.57 8.18
CA TRP A 29 -10.37 -2.75 8.31
C TRP A 29 -9.59 -1.89 7.31
N SER A 30 -10.03 -1.85 6.05
CA SER A 30 -9.35 -1.08 4.99
C SER A 30 -9.49 0.41 5.24
N LEU A 31 -10.67 0.87 5.65
CA LEU A 31 -10.92 2.27 6.01
C LEU A 31 -10.03 2.72 7.18
N ALA A 32 -9.84 1.86 8.20
CA ALA A 32 -8.95 2.17 9.31
C ALA A 32 -7.48 2.32 8.86
N VAL A 33 -7.02 1.48 7.91
CA VAL A 33 -5.68 1.60 7.31
C VAL A 33 -5.54 2.89 6.52
N GLU A 34 -6.55 3.25 5.72
CA GLU A 34 -6.58 4.50 4.95
C GLU A 34 -6.51 5.74 5.87
N GLU A 35 -7.34 5.79 6.91
CA GLU A 35 -7.31 6.87 7.90
C GLU A 35 -5.92 7.04 8.53
N GLN A 36 -5.32 5.94 8.99
CA GLN A 36 -3.99 5.95 9.59
C GLN A 36 -2.90 6.39 8.60
N PHE A 37 -2.97 5.90 7.35
CA PHE A 37 -2.04 6.30 6.31
C PHE A 37 -2.13 7.81 6.08
N TYR A 38 -3.31 8.37 5.85
CA TYR A 38 -3.45 9.80 5.56
C TYR A 38 -3.06 10.70 6.74
N LEU A 39 -3.39 10.30 7.97
CA LEU A 39 -3.01 11.03 9.18
C LEU A 39 -1.49 11.16 9.34
N VAL A 40 -0.72 10.17 8.90
CA VAL A 40 0.75 10.20 8.96
C VAL A 40 1.34 10.81 7.69
N TRP A 41 0.80 10.45 6.53
CA TRP A 41 1.34 10.78 5.22
C TRP A 41 1.26 12.28 4.91
N ALA A 42 0.13 12.93 5.22
CA ALA A 42 -0.02 14.36 4.92
C ALA A 42 0.96 15.24 5.73
N PRO A 43 1.12 15.08 7.06
CA PRO A 43 2.16 15.80 7.80
C PRO A 43 3.58 15.47 7.33
N LEU A 44 3.86 14.19 7.03
CA LEU A 44 5.17 13.78 6.54
C LEU A 44 5.51 14.47 5.22
N LEU A 45 4.58 14.49 4.26
CA LEU A 45 4.74 15.21 3.01
C LEU A 45 4.95 16.71 3.22
N ALA A 46 4.17 17.34 4.11
CA ALA A 46 4.32 18.76 4.42
C ALA A 46 5.73 19.06 4.95
N VAL A 47 6.23 18.26 5.88
CA VAL A 47 7.59 18.41 6.43
C VAL A 47 8.64 18.24 5.34
N ILE A 48 8.54 17.20 4.51
CA ILE A 48 9.50 16.95 3.41
C ILE A 48 9.51 18.12 2.43
N VAL A 49 8.34 18.59 2.00
CA VAL A 49 8.23 19.69 1.03
C VAL A 49 8.78 20.99 1.63
N LEU A 50 8.41 21.34 2.86
CA LEU A 50 8.86 22.57 3.50
C LEU A 50 10.36 22.59 3.79
N THR A 51 10.94 21.45 4.19
CA THR A 51 12.39 21.33 4.46
C THR A 51 13.19 21.28 3.16
N ALA A 52 12.76 20.48 2.18
CA ALA A 52 13.45 20.37 0.89
C ALA A 52 13.34 21.66 0.07
N ALA A 53 12.23 22.39 0.13
CA ALA A 53 12.08 23.68 -0.57
C ALA A 53 12.97 24.77 0.03
N ARG A 54 13.23 24.73 1.35
CA ARG A 54 14.18 25.64 2.02
C ARG A 54 15.63 25.33 1.64
N ALA A 55 15.97 24.05 1.50
CA ALA A 55 17.31 23.60 1.13
C ALA A 55 17.61 23.74 -0.37
N VAL A 56 16.59 23.58 -1.24
CA VAL A 56 16.77 23.56 -2.70
C VAL A 56 15.71 24.40 -3.39
N ARG A 57 16.11 25.51 -4.03
CA ARG A 57 15.23 26.46 -4.75
C ARG A 57 14.56 25.89 -6.02
N ARG A 58 14.61 24.57 -6.27
CA ARG A 58 14.14 23.96 -7.53
C ARG A 58 13.15 22.81 -7.26
N GLY A 59 11.91 22.95 -7.72
CA GLY A 59 10.84 21.96 -7.52
C GLY A 59 11.14 20.53 -8.01
N ARG A 60 12.07 20.35 -8.96
CA ARG A 60 12.54 19.01 -9.39
C ARG A 60 13.26 18.23 -8.28
N ALA A 61 14.02 18.93 -7.43
CA ALA A 61 14.75 18.30 -6.33
C ALA A 61 13.80 17.85 -5.22
N VAL A 62 12.79 18.67 -4.89
CA VAL A 62 11.75 18.30 -3.92
C VAL A 62 11.01 17.04 -4.38
N ARG A 63 10.62 16.96 -5.66
CA ARG A 63 9.97 15.75 -6.21
C ARG A 63 10.86 14.51 -6.09
N ALA A 64 12.17 14.64 -6.34
CA ALA A 64 13.10 13.53 -6.20
C ALA A 64 13.24 13.05 -4.74
N VAL A 65 13.30 13.98 -3.78
CA VAL A 65 13.34 13.65 -2.34
C VAL A 65 12.05 12.94 -1.93
N VAL A 66 10.88 13.47 -2.30
CA VAL A 66 9.59 12.83 -2.01
C VAL A 66 9.56 11.42 -2.61
N ALA A 67 9.97 11.25 -3.87
CA ALA A 67 10.00 9.94 -4.53
C ALA A 67 10.94 8.97 -3.80
N LEU A 68 12.12 9.41 -3.37
CA LEU A 68 13.09 8.57 -2.66
C LEU A 68 12.55 8.12 -1.29
N VAL A 69 11.97 9.04 -0.52
CA VAL A 69 11.36 8.71 0.79
C VAL A 69 10.18 7.75 0.61
N THR A 70 9.33 8.01 -0.39
CA THR A 70 8.17 7.15 -0.71
C THR A 70 8.64 5.75 -1.11
N ALA A 71 9.69 5.64 -1.93
CA ALA A 71 10.27 4.37 -2.34
C ALA A 71 10.88 3.60 -1.15
N GLY A 72 11.60 4.30 -0.27
CA GLY A 72 12.12 3.70 0.97
C GLY A 72 11.00 3.16 1.86
N ALA A 73 9.92 3.94 2.05
CA ALA A 73 8.75 3.49 2.80
C ALA A 73 8.05 2.28 2.16
N ALA A 74 7.96 2.26 0.82
CA ALA A 74 7.39 1.13 0.09
C ALA A 74 8.19 -0.16 0.31
N VAL A 75 9.51 -0.10 0.14
CA VAL A 75 10.40 -1.27 0.31
C VAL A 75 10.39 -1.75 1.76
N ALA A 76 10.50 -0.83 2.73
CA ALA A 76 10.47 -1.19 4.15
C ALA A 76 9.14 -1.83 4.56
N SER A 77 8.01 -1.25 4.12
CA SER A 77 6.67 -1.79 4.38
C SER A 77 6.46 -3.16 3.73
N PHE A 78 6.94 -3.34 2.50
CA PHE A 78 6.84 -4.63 1.80
C PHE A 78 7.70 -5.70 2.47
N ALA A 79 8.95 -5.39 2.82
CA ALA A 79 9.82 -6.31 3.56
C ALA A 79 9.22 -6.70 4.92
N LEU A 80 8.62 -5.73 5.62
CA LEU A 80 7.90 -5.98 6.87
C LEU A 80 6.68 -6.88 6.67
N SER A 81 5.92 -6.69 5.58
CA SER A 81 4.81 -7.57 5.21
C SER A 81 5.29 -9.01 5.01
N LEU A 82 6.40 -9.21 4.29
CA LEU A 82 6.97 -10.55 4.07
C LEU A 82 7.45 -11.19 5.37
N HIS A 83 8.07 -10.42 6.27
CA HIS A 83 8.53 -10.90 7.56
C HIS A 83 7.35 -11.34 8.45
N TRP A 84 6.38 -10.45 8.66
CA TRP A 84 5.24 -10.72 9.54
C TRP A 84 4.31 -11.81 9.04
N THR A 85 4.29 -12.06 7.73
CA THR A 85 3.51 -13.15 7.16
C THR A 85 3.93 -14.52 7.71
N ARG A 86 5.22 -14.69 8.01
CA ARG A 86 5.74 -15.95 8.57
C ARG A 86 5.33 -16.15 10.02
N ASP A 87 5.14 -15.06 10.76
CA ASP A 87 4.94 -15.08 12.20
C ASP A 87 3.46 -14.92 12.61
N SER A 88 2.69 -14.08 11.88
CA SER A 88 1.30 -13.77 12.17
C SER A 88 0.56 -13.21 10.95
N VAL A 89 -0.31 -14.02 10.37
CA VAL A 89 -1.18 -13.64 9.25
C VAL A 89 -2.07 -12.45 9.59
N SER A 90 -2.64 -12.42 10.81
CA SER A 90 -3.50 -11.31 11.26
C SER A 90 -2.74 -9.98 11.28
N LEU A 91 -1.49 -10.00 11.72
CA LEU A 91 -0.64 -8.82 11.80
C LEU A 91 -0.18 -8.37 10.41
N ALA A 92 0.17 -9.32 9.54
CA ALA A 92 0.50 -9.03 8.15
C ALA A 92 -0.69 -8.45 7.36
N TYR A 93 -1.91 -8.93 7.63
CA TYR A 93 -3.11 -8.53 6.90
C TYR A 93 -3.76 -7.25 7.42
N LEU A 94 -3.96 -7.12 8.74
CA LEU A 94 -4.68 -6.00 9.37
C LEU A 94 -3.74 -4.86 9.83
N GLY A 95 -2.46 -5.15 10.00
CA GLY A 95 -1.46 -4.17 10.41
C GLY A 95 -1.23 -3.10 9.34
N THR A 96 -1.35 -1.83 9.71
CA THR A 96 -1.02 -0.70 8.82
C THR A 96 0.39 -0.79 8.25
N PRO A 97 1.44 -1.09 9.05
CA PRO A 97 2.83 -1.01 8.56
C PRO A 97 3.14 -1.99 7.43
N SER A 98 2.47 -3.13 7.35
CA SER A 98 2.60 -4.10 6.23
C SER A 98 1.77 -3.72 4.99
N ARG A 99 0.95 -2.67 5.06
CA ARG A 99 0.06 -2.21 3.98
C ARG A 99 0.49 -0.91 3.33
N VAL A 100 1.33 -0.12 3.99
CA VAL A 100 1.81 1.18 3.47
C VAL A 100 2.41 1.06 2.07
N TRP A 101 3.05 -0.05 1.71
CA TRP A 101 3.64 -0.24 0.39
C TRP A 101 2.63 -0.10 -0.76
N GLN A 102 1.38 -0.49 -0.57
CA GLN A 102 0.33 -0.40 -1.61
C GLN A 102 0.03 1.08 -1.94
N PHE A 103 -0.17 1.88 -0.89
CA PHE A 103 -0.38 3.33 -1.02
C PHE A 103 0.86 4.04 -1.54
N ALA A 104 2.06 3.62 -1.10
CA ALA A 104 3.32 4.19 -1.52
C ALA A 104 3.59 3.93 -3.01
N VAL A 105 3.26 2.75 -3.54
CA VAL A 105 3.32 2.46 -4.98
C VAL A 105 2.40 3.40 -5.77
N GLY A 106 1.16 3.60 -5.31
CA GLY A 106 0.24 4.58 -5.91
C GLY A 106 0.79 6.02 -5.88
N ALA A 107 1.40 6.42 -4.76
CA ALA A 107 2.04 7.73 -4.63
C ALA A 107 3.24 7.89 -5.57
N LEU A 108 4.08 6.87 -5.73
CA LEU A 108 5.19 6.86 -6.69
C LEU A 108 4.69 7.01 -8.13
N LEU A 109 3.61 6.31 -8.49
CA LEU A 109 2.98 6.45 -9.79
C LEU A 109 2.47 7.88 -10.03
N ALA A 110 1.89 8.52 -9.01
CA ALA A 110 1.43 9.91 -9.09
C ALA A 110 2.59 10.93 -9.23
N LEU A 111 3.77 10.61 -8.68
CA LEU A 111 4.97 11.45 -8.80
C LEU A 111 5.68 11.30 -10.15
N LEU A 112 5.34 10.27 -10.94
CA LEU A 112 5.92 10.08 -12.26
C LEU A 112 5.54 11.27 -13.16
N PRO A 113 6.51 11.86 -13.85
CA PRO A 113 6.22 12.87 -14.86
C PRO A 113 5.44 12.24 -16.01
N TRP A 114 4.11 12.42 -16.01
CA TRP A 114 3.18 11.87 -17.01
C TRP A 114 3.52 12.25 -18.45
N HIS A 115 4.21 13.37 -18.67
CA HIS A 115 4.71 13.77 -19.99
C HIS A 115 5.85 12.87 -20.49
N LEU A 116 6.63 12.25 -19.59
CA LEU A 116 7.64 11.24 -19.92
C LEU A 116 7.03 9.85 -20.10
N LEU A 117 5.82 9.62 -19.58
CA LEU A 117 5.03 8.39 -19.80
C LEU A 117 4.31 8.38 -21.16
N ARG A 118 4.53 9.40 -22.02
CA ARG A 118 4.09 9.42 -23.42
C ARG A 118 4.94 8.45 -24.27
N GLY A 119 4.91 7.17 -23.91
CA GLY A 119 5.45 6.09 -24.75
C GLY A 119 4.59 5.87 -26.00
N PRO A 120 5.06 5.03 -26.94
CA PRO A 120 4.31 4.72 -28.14
C PRO A 120 2.92 4.14 -27.79
N ARG A 121 1.89 4.55 -28.53
CA ARG A 121 0.50 4.08 -28.36
C ARG A 121 0.37 2.55 -28.16
N PRO A 122 1.07 1.67 -28.91
CA PRO A 122 1.00 0.22 -28.68
C PRO A 122 1.45 -0.17 -27.27
N LEU A 123 2.54 0.40 -26.74
CA LEU A 123 3.02 0.07 -25.39
C LEU A 123 1.96 0.38 -24.34
N ARG A 124 1.28 1.53 -24.45
CA ARG A 124 0.23 1.93 -23.51
C ARG A 124 -0.97 0.99 -23.56
N LEU A 125 -1.37 0.54 -24.76
CA LEU A 125 -2.45 -0.43 -24.93
C LEU A 125 -2.07 -1.79 -24.33
N VAL A 126 -0.85 -2.25 -24.61
CA VAL A 126 -0.34 -3.52 -24.05
C VAL A 126 -0.29 -3.45 -22.53
N CYS A 127 0.27 -2.39 -21.93
CA CYS A 127 0.29 -2.24 -20.48
C CYS A 127 -1.12 -2.18 -19.87
N GLY A 128 -2.05 -1.46 -20.50
CA GLY A 128 -3.44 -1.38 -20.04
C GLY A 128 -4.16 -2.72 -20.07
N TRP A 129 -4.07 -3.44 -21.19
CA TRP A 129 -4.66 -4.77 -21.34
C TRP A 129 -3.98 -5.82 -20.47
N ALA A 130 -2.65 -5.75 -20.31
CA ALA A 130 -1.92 -6.63 -19.39
C ALA A 130 -2.37 -6.41 -17.94
N GLY A 131 -2.56 -5.16 -17.50
CA GLY A 131 -3.09 -4.85 -16.19
C GLY A 131 -4.52 -5.37 -15.98
N ALA A 132 -5.39 -5.17 -16.97
CA ALA A 132 -6.75 -5.71 -16.94
C ALA A 132 -6.77 -7.24 -16.90
N ALA A 133 -5.95 -7.90 -17.71
CA ALA A 133 -5.79 -9.35 -17.72
C ALA A 133 -5.26 -9.88 -16.39
N ALA A 134 -4.30 -9.18 -15.75
CA ALA A 134 -3.79 -9.53 -14.44
C ALA A 134 -4.89 -9.44 -13.36
N ILE A 135 -5.74 -8.42 -13.39
CA ILE A 135 -6.89 -8.31 -12.49
C ILE A 135 -7.86 -9.47 -12.69
N LEU A 136 -8.23 -9.77 -13.94
CA LEU A 136 -9.11 -10.89 -14.27
C LEU A 136 -8.51 -12.23 -13.83
N TRP A 137 -7.20 -12.42 -14.02
CA TRP A 137 -6.48 -13.59 -13.54
C TRP A 137 -6.59 -13.73 -12.02
N CYS A 138 -6.34 -12.66 -11.26
CA CYS A 138 -6.48 -12.68 -9.81
C CYS A 138 -7.90 -13.09 -9.36
N VAL A 139 -8.95 -12.65 -10.07
CA VAL A 139 -10.34 -13.00 -9.74
C VAL A 139 -10.62 -14.50 -9.88
N VAL A 140 -10.00 -15.17 -10.85
CA VAL A 140 -10.25 -16.61 -11.11
C VAL A 140 -9.24 -17.53 -10.43
N ALA A 141 -8.02 -17.06 -10.17
CA ALA A 141 -6.94 -17.88 -9.64
C ALA A 141 -6.80 -17.81 -8.11
N TYR A 142 -7.29 -16.74 -7.47
CA TYR A 142 -7.10 -16.53 -6.03
C TYR A 142 -8.40 -16.88 -5.30
N ASP A 143 -8.26 -17.65 -4.23
CA ASP A 143 -9.36 -18.05 -3.34
C ASP A 143 -8.98 -17.84 -1.87
N ALA A 144 -9.85 -18.27 -0.95
CA ALA A 144 -9.62 -18.15 0.49
C ALA A 144 -8.42 -18.97 0.99
N SER A 145 -7.90 -19.92 0.20
CA SER A 145 -6.73 -20.73 0.53
C SER A 145 -5.41 -20.10 0.09
N THR A 146 -5.45 -19.05 -0.74
CA THR A 146 -4.25 -18.37 -1.23
C THR A 146 -3.55 -17.60 -0.09
N PRO A 147 -2.29 -17.93 0.24
CA PRO A 147 -1.59 -17.28 1.36
C PRO A 147 -1.36 -15.79 1.09
N TYR A 148 -1.59 -14.95 2.08
CA TYR A 148 -1.14 -13.55 2.02
C TYR A 148 0.37 -13.46 2.25
N PRO A 149 1.16 -12.58 1.60
CA PRO A 149 0.85 -11.73 0.46
C PRO A 149 1.17 -12.47 -0.86
N GLY A 150 0.26 -13.33 -1.32
CA GLY A 150 0.21 -13.90 -2.68
C GLY A 150 1.53 -14.47 -3.25
N HIS A 151 2.43 -14.98 -2.40
CA HIS A 151 3.74 -15.51 -2.82
C HIS A 151 3.76 -17.04 -2.91
N ALA A 152 2.59 -17.66 -2.86
CA ALA A 152 2.36 -19.10 -2.97
C ALA A 152 1.12 -19.33 -3.81
#